data_AF-A0A5J4XA95-F1
#
_entry.id   AF-A0A5J4XA95-F1
#
_cell.length_a   1.000
_cell.length_b   1.000
_cell.length_c   1.000
_cell.angle_alpha   90.00
_cell.angle_beta   90.00
_cell.angle_gamma   90.00
#
_symmetry.space_group_name_H-M   'P 1'
#
loop_
_entity.id
_entity.type
_entity.pdbx_description
1 polymer ?
#
loop_
_entity_poly.entity_id
_entity_poly.type
_entity_poly.pdbx_seq_one_letter_code
_entity_poly.pdbx_strand_id
1 'polypeptide(L)'
;MKEVANSPLIKFFVKEYQLNYETEPKYETIWEIFVLFNFVNKWKSHSNSDVQVKAIALLVAFSAVRMTELAKMVLEDICYIGEQMQKQNLLKKVAY
;
A
#
# COMPACT_ATOMS: atom_id res chain seq x y z
N MET A 1 -4.98 26.26 13.26
CA MET A 1 -5.47 24.94 12.78
C MET A 1 -6.87 24.56 13.29
N LYS A 2 -7.29 24.94 14.53
CA LYS A 2 -8.63 24.60 15.05
C LYS A 2 -9.82 25.15 14.24
N GLU A 3 -9.63 26.22 13.48
CA GLU A 3 -10.73 26.82 12.68
C GLU A 3 -11.08 26.00 11.43
N VAL A 4 -10.08 25.41 10.76
CA VAL A 4 -10.30 24.62 9.52
C VAL A 4 -11.07 23.34 9.83
N ALA A 5 -10.73 22.64 10.93
CA ALA A 5 -11.43 21.44 11.36
C ALA A 5 -12.92 21.69 11.71
N ASN A 6 -13.29 22.94 12.01
CA ASN A 6 -14.67 23.34 12.29
C ASN A 6 -15.46 23.78 11.05
N SER A 7 -14.81 23.83 9.88
CA SER A 7 -15.48 24.15 8.61
C SER A 7 -16.65 23.18 8.37
N PRO A 8 -17.83 23.70 7.97
CA PRO A 8 -18.99 22.86 7.60
C PRO A 8 -18.65 21.82 6.54
N LEU A 9 -17.76 22.19 5.60
CA LEU A 9 -17.31 21.30 4.54
C LEU A 9 -16.51 20.12 5.12
N ILE A 10 -15.53 20.41 5.98
CA ILE A 10 -14.72 19.38 6.63
C ILE A 10 -15.60 18.46 7.50
N LYS A 11 -16.54 19.03 8.26
CA LYS A 11 -17.51 18.23 9.05
C LYS A 11 -18.40 17.35 8.20
N PHE A 12 -18.85 17.84 7.04
CA PHE A 12 -19.64 17.06 6.09
C PHE A 12 -18.82 15.88 5.56
N PHE A 13 -17.59 16.13 5.08
CA PHE A 13 -16.70 15.07 4.59
C PHE A 13 -16.37 14.04 5.69
N VAL A 14 -16.05 14.49 6.89
CA VAL A 14 -15.75 13.60 8.02
C VAL A 14 -16.94 12.70 8.38
N LYS A 15 -18.16 13.24 8.31
CA LYS A 15 -19.39 12.48 8.59
C LYS A 15 -19.74 11.52 7.45
N GLU A 16 -19.68 11.97 6.21
CA GLU A 16 -20.05 11.18 5.03
C GLU A 16 -19.09 10.01 4.82
N TYR A 17 -17.79 10.23 5.06
CA TYR A 17 -16.75 9.23 4.88
C TYR A 17 -16.29 8.56 6.18
N GLN A 18 -17.00 8.82 7.30
CA GLN A 18 -16.70 8.26 8.62
C GLN A 18 -15.21 8.38 9.03
N LEU A 19 -14.57 9.50 8.67
CA LEU A 19 -13.12 9.68 8.85
C LEU A 19 -12.69 9.78 10.32
N ASN A 20 -13.64 9.98 11.24
CA ASN A 20 -13.43 9.99 12.69
C ASN A 20 -13.63 8.61 13.34
N TYR A 21 -13.90 7.56 12.56
CA TYR A 21 -13.95 6.20 13.08
C TYR A 21 -12.51 5.75 13.35
N GLU A 22 -12.20 5.42 14.60
CA GLU A 22 -11.02 4.59 14.89
C GLU A 22 -11.24 3.27 14.15
N THR A 23 -10.51 3.08 13.05
CA THR A 23 -10.56 1.83 12.31
C THR A 23 -9.94 0.75 13.19
N GLU A 24 -10.79 0.06 13.96
CA GLU A 24 -10.41 -1.26 14.46
C GLU A 24 -10.00 -2.08 13.23
N PRO A 25 -8.82 -2.73 13.26
CA PRO A 25 -8.43 -3.58 12.15
C PRO A 25 -9.54 -4.63 12.01
N LYS A 26 -10.22 -4.62 10.86
CA LYS A 26 -11.35 -5.52 10.53
C LYS A 26 -10.97 -7.00 10.72
N TYR A 27 -9.69 -7.29 10.81
CA TYR A 27 -9.11 -8.60 11.02
C TYR A 27 -8.06 -8.51 12.14
N GLU A 28 -8.16 -9.43 13.10
CA GLU A 28 -7.12 -9.69 14.09
C GLU A 28 -5.82 -10.00 13.31
N THR A 29 -4.89 -9.05 13.32
CA THR A 29 -3.79 -9.02 12.34
C THR A 29 -2.66 -9.93 12.80
N ILE A 30 -2.69 -11.19 12.34
CA ILE A 30 -1.55 -11.89 11.72
C ILE A 30 -2.17 -12.86 10.71
N TRP A 31 -2.39 -12.41 9.47
CA TRP A 31 -2.39 -13.38 8.37
C TRP A 31 -1.03 -14.06 8.43
N GLU A 32 -1.00 -15.40 8.51
CA GLU A 32 0.26 -16.15 8.51
C GLU A 32 1.02 -15.82 7.20
N ILE A 33 1.82 -14.75 7.20
CA ILE A 33 2.64 -14.32 6.06
C ILE A 33 3.50 -15.49 5.59
N PHE A 34 3.86 -16.37 6.53
CA PHE A 34 4.52 -17.63 6.27
C PHE A 34 3.71 -18.58 5.36
N VAL A 35 2.39 -18.69 5.53
CA VAL A 35 1.51 -19.48 4.65
C VAL A 35 1.47 -18.88 3.25
N LEU A 36 1.33 -17.55 3.14
CA LEU A 36 1.37 -16.86 1.85
C LEU A 36 2.72 -17.10 1.15
N PHE A 37 3.82 -16.94 1.88
CA PHE A 37 5.16 -17.18 1.36
C PHE A 37 5.34 -18.62 0.88
N ASN A 38 4.90 -19.60 1.67
CA ASN A 38 4.93 -21.01 1.30
C ASN A 38 4.08 -21.32 0.07
N PHE A 39 2.90 -20.71 -0.03
CA PHE A 39 2.02 -20.85 -1.20
C PHE A 39 2.69 -20.30 -2.46
N VAL A 40 3.23 -19.08 -2.39
CA VAL A 40 3.92 -18.43 -3.52
C VAL A 40 5.13 -19.24 -3.98
N ASN A 41 5.90 -19.81 -3.05
CA ASN A 41 7.07 -20.66 -3.36
C ASN A 41 6.70 -22.01 -3.98
N LYS A 42 5.61 -22.64 -3.53
CA LYS A 42 5.16 -23.94 -4.05
C LYS A 42 4.40 -23.83 -5.37
N TRP A 43 3.81 -22.66 -5.64
CA TRP A 43 3.11 -22.42 -6.90
C TRP A 43 4.11 -22.55 -8.06
N LYS A 44 3.82 -23.39 -9.05
CA LYS A 44 4.62 -23.48 -10.28
C LYS A 44 4.25 -22.33 -11.23
N SER A 45 5.22 -21.52 -11.61
CA SER A 45 5.04 -20.50 -12.65
C SER A 45 5.13 -21.16 -14.03
N HIS A 46 4.09 -21.00 -14.85
CA HIS A 46 4.06 -21.54 -16.22
C HIS A 46 4.17 -20.40 -17.26
N SER A 47 4.11 -19.15 -16.81
CA SER A 47 4.14 -17.95 -17.64
C SER A 47 4.89 -16.79 -16.95
N ASN A 48 5.30 -15.80 -17.74
CA ASN A 48 5.86 -14.55 -17.22
C ASN A 48 4.84 -13.77 -16.38
N SER A 49 3.54 -13.86 -16.71
CA SER A 49 2.47 -13.27 -15.91
C SER A 49 2.40 -13.89 -14.51
N ASP A 50 2.61 -15.20 -14.38
CA ASP A 50 2.63 -15.85 -13.06
C ASP A 50 3.78 -15.32 -12.20
N VAL A 51 4.94 -15.09 -12.81
CA VAL A 51 6.11 -14.52 -12.12
C VAL A 51 5.80 -13.10 -11.63
N GLN A 52 5.17 -12.28 -12.47
CA GLN A 52 4.75 -10.92 -12.09
C GLN A 52 3.73 -10.92 -10.95
N VAL A 53 2.70 -11.78 -11.03
CA VAL A 53 1.68 -11.90 -9.98
C VAL A 53 2.31 -12.29 -8.64
N LYS A 54 3.25 -13.23 -8.64
CA LYS A 54 4.00 -13.61 -7.43
C LYS A 54 4.83 -12.45 -6.87
N ALA A 55 5.54 -11.73 -7.72
CA ALA A 55 6.35 -10.58 -7.30
C ALA A 55 5.46 -9.49 -6.67
N ILE A 56 4.31 -9.20 -7.28
CA ILE A 56 3.33 -8.23 -6.76
C ILE A 56 2.76 -8.71 -5.42
N ALA A 57 2.39 -9.99 -5.31
CA ALA A 57 1.86 -10.54 -4.06
C ALA A 57 2.86 -10.41 -2.90
N LEU A 58 4.14 -10.73 -3.14
CA LEU A 58 5.21 -10.57 -2.16
C LEU A 58 5.46 -9.10 -1.83
N LEU A 59 5.49 -8.23 -2.84
CA LEU A 59 5.65 -6.80 -2.65
C LEU A 59 4.55 -6.24 -1.73
N VAL A 60 3.28 -6.54 -2.01
CA VAL A 60 2.14 -6.08 -1.20
C VAL A 60 2.21 -6.64 0.22
N ALA A 61 2.52 -7.93 0.38
CA ALA A 61 2.57 -8.57 1.69
C ALA A 61 3.67 -8.01 2.60
N PHE A 62 4.86 -7.72 2.06
CA PHE A 62 6.01 -7.26 2.85
C PHE A 62 6.10 -5.74 3.00
N SER A 63 5.53 -4.97 2.08
CA SER A 63 5.54 -3.50 2.17
C SER A 63 4.25 -2.90 2.72
N ALA A 64 3.18 -3.70 2.84
CA ALA A 64 1.83 -3.24 3.15
C ALA A 64 1.35 -2.09 2.23
N VAL A 65 1.87 -2.00 1.01
CA VAL A 65 1.50 -0.95 0.05
C VAL A 65 0.01 -1.07 -0.31
N ARG A 66 -0.70 0.06 -0.33
CA ARG A 66 -2.11 0.06 -0.72
C ARG A 66 -2.24 -0.24 -2.21
N MET A 67 -3.30 -0.92 -2.62
CA MET A 67 -3.55 -1.21 -4.04
C MET A 67 -3.58 0.06 -4.91
N THR A 68 -4.04 1.19 -4.37
CA THR A 68 -4.04 2.49 -5.06
C THR A 68 -2.65 3.10 -5.23
N GLU A 69 -1.70 2.76 -4.34
CA GLU A 69 -0.30 3.16 -4.43
C GLU A 69 0.47 2.24 -5.38
N LEU A 70 0.20 0.93 -5.30
CA LEU A 70 0.74 -0.08 -6.22
C LEU A 70 0.37 0.23 -7.67
N ALA A 71 -0.89 0.55 -7.95
CA ALA A 71 -1.37 0.86 -9.30
C ALA A 71 -0.68 2.08 -9.94
N LYS A 72 -0.05 2.94 -9.14
CA LYS A 72 0.68 4.12 -9.59
C LYS A 72 2.20 3.93 -9.59
N MET A 73 2.67 2.80 -9.08
CA MET A 73 4.10 2.53 -8.91
C MET A 73 4.72 2.21 -10.25
N VAL A 74 5.78 2.93 -10.59
CA VAL A 74 6.61 2.65 -11.77
C VAL A 74 7.98 2.14 -11.33
N LEU A 75 8.74 1.55 -12.26
CA LEU A 75 10.05 0.98 -11.93
C LEU A 75 11.02 2.05 -11.42
N GLU A 76 10.92 3.28 -11.94
CA GLU A 76 11.73 4.42 -11.48
C GLU A 76 11.44 4.84 -10.04
N ASP A 77 10.28 4.47 -9.49
CA ASP A 77 9.95 4.71 -8.09
C ASP A 77 10.69 3.75 -7.15
N ILE A 78 11.41 2.74 -7.65
CA ILE A 78 12.09 1.73 -6.84
C ILE A 78 13.59 2.00 -6.85
N CYS A 79 14.17 2.15 -5.65
CA CYS A 79 15.61 2.20 -5.48
C CYS A 79 16.11 1.15 -4.50
N TYR A 80 17.39 0.82 -4.62
CA TYR A 80 18.08 -0.11 -3.73
C TYR A 80 19.14 0.66 -2.96
N ILE A 81 19.01 0.67 -1.63
CA ILE A 81 20.01 1.23 -0.71
C ILE A 81 20.62 0.05 0.06
N GLY A 82 21.82 -0.36 -0.33
CA GLY A 82 22.41 -1.61 0.15
C GLY A 82 21.53 -2.80 -0.26
N GLU A 83 21.11 -3.60 0.72
CA GLU A 83 20.22 -4.76 0.52
C GLU A 83 18.73 -4.40 0.64
N GLN A 84 18.39 -3.13 0.88
CA GLN A 84 17.00 -2.71 1.09
C GLN A 84 16.40 -2.09 -0.17
N MET A 85 15.26 -2.63 -0.59
CA MET A 85 14.42 -2.01 -1.61
C MET A 85 13.55 -0.92 -0.97
N GLN A 86 13.57 0.29 -1.53
CA GLN A 86 12.81 1.42 -1.04
C GLN A 86 12.01 2.05 -2.18
N LYS A 87 10.83 2.57 -1.84
CA LYS A 87 10.05 3.41 -2.75
C LYS A 87 10.54 4.86 -2.63
N GLN A 88 11.04 5.44 -3.71
CA GLN A 88 11.30 6.87 -3.79
C GLN A 88 9.97 7.61 -3.77
N ASN A 89 9.71 8.34 -2.70
CA ASN A 89 8.68 9.37 -2.71
C ASN A 89 9.25 10.58 -3.45
N LEU A 90 9.17 10.59 -4.78
CA LEU A 90 9.29 11.83 -5.53
C LEU A 90 8.12 12.71 -5.09
N LEU A 91 8.37 13.58 -4.11
CA LEU A 91 7.56 14.76 -3.89
C LEU A 91 7.58 15.51 -5.21
N LYS A 92 6.57 15.28 -6.07
CA LYS A 92 6.29 16.16 -7.20
C LYS A 92 6.08 17.52 -6.58
N LYS A 93 7.13 18.36 -6.57
CA LYS A 93 7.03 19.77 -6.22
C LYS A 93 5.94 20.31 -7.12
N VAL A 94 4.76 20.56 -6.54
CA VAL A 94 3.75 21.38 -7.18
C VAL A 94 4.39 22.75 -7.24
N ALA A 95 4.86 23.13 -8.43
CA ALA A 95 5.27 24.50 -8.70
C ALA A 95 4.00 25.36 -8.57
N TYR A 96 3.99 26.21 -7.54
CA TYR A 96 3.05 27.33 -7.44
C TYR A 96 3.50 28.46 -8.35
#